data_AF-A0A381YQK0-F1
#
_entry.id   AF-A0A381YQK0-F1
#
_cell.length_a   1.000
_cell.length_b   1.000
_cell.length_c   1.000
_cell.angle_alpha   90.00
_cell.angle_beta   90.00
_cell.angle_gamma   90.00
#
_symmetry.space_group_name_H-M   'P 1'
#
loop_
_entity.id
_entity.type
_entity.pdbx_description
1 polymer ?
#
loop_
_entity_poly.entity_id
_entity_poly.type
_entity_poly.pdbx_seq_one_letter_code
_entity_poly.pdbx_strand_id
1 'polypeptide(L)'
;MAQFPPDVYALIDGAVAEDQTFNDPTTQAVVPSEIQGTGMLRAKAHGVLAGVDVAMAVFQRVDPTLDAKAIMQDGTHLAPGDDIAVVRGSAASILRAERIALNFMQRM
;
A
#
# COMPACT_ATOMS: atom_id res chain seq x y z
N MET A 1 -14.81 -3.91 1.51
CA MET A 1 -13.88 -2.78 1.26
C MET A 1 -14.55 -1.54 1.77
N ALA A 2 -13.88 -0.76 2.63
CA ALA A 2 -14.40 0.52 3.07
C ALA A 2 -14.61 1.44 1.85
N GLN A 3 -15.79 2.02 1.71
CA GLN A 3 -16.09 2.98 0.66
C GLN A 3 -15.76 4.37 1.19
N PHE A 4 -14.72 4.98 0.64
CA PHE A 4 -14.27 6.29 1.10
C PHE A 4 -15.02 7.44 0.40
N PRO A 5 -15.07 8.64 1.02
CA PRO A 5 -15.50 9.84 0.33
C PRO A 5 -14.65 10.12 -0.92
N PRO A 6 -15.21 10.78 -1.96
CA PRO A 6 -14.48 11.12 -3.18
C PRO A 6 -13.17 11.87 -2.94
N ASP A 7 -13.12 12.71 -1.90
CA ASP A 7 -11.95 13.51 -1.55
C ASP A 7 -10.74 12.65 -1.16
N VAL A 8 -10.97 11.49 -0.55
CA VAL A 8 -9.89 10.54 -0.21
C VAL A 8 -9.30 9.94 -1.48
N TYR A 9 -10.15 9.56 -2.45
CA TYR A 9 -9.66 9.08 -3.75
C TYR A 9 -8.92 10.16 -4.52
N ALA A 10 -9.35 11.43 -4.43
CA ALA A 10 -8.63 12.55 -5.03
C ALA A 10 -7.22 12.73 -4.42
N LEU A 11 -7.07 12.55 -3.10
CA LEU A 11 -5.76 12.58 -2.44
C LEU A 11 -4.88 11.41 -2.87
N ILE A 12 -5.44 10.20 -2.98
CA ILE A 12 -4.70 9.03 -3.46
C ILE A 12 -4.23 9.26 -4.90
N ASP A 13 -5.12 9.73 -5.78
CA ASP A 13 -4.79 9.99 -7.18
C ASP A 13 -3.74 11.09 -7.33
N GLY A 14 -3.82 12.13 -6.50
CA GLY A 14 -2.80 13.17 -6.41
C GLY A 14 -1.43 12.62 -5.99
N ALA A 15 -1.39 11.75 -4.97
CA ALA A 15 -0.15 11.12 -4.51
C ALA A 15 0.45 10.17 -5.55
N VAL A 16 -0.37 9.40 -6.28
CA VAL A 16 0.06 8.54 -7.39
C VAL A 16 0.66 9.36 -8.54
N ALA A 17 0.04 10.51 -8.85
CA ALA A 17 0.57 11.42 -9.86
C ALA A 17 1.89 12.08 -9.41
N GLU A 18 1.99 12.51 -8.15
CA GLU A 18 3.19 13.11 -7.57
C GLU A 18 4.39 12.15 -7.60
N ASP A 19 4.17 10.90 -7.20
CA ASP A 19 5.21 9.88 -7.15
C ASP A 19 5.64 9.38 -8.53
N GLN A 20 4.95 9.80 -9.60
CA GLN A 20 5.12 9.31 -10.97
C GLN A 20 5.11 7.79 -11.04
N THR A 21 4.21 7.15 -10.29
CA THR A 21 4.19 5.70 -10.05
C THR A 21 4.24 4.84 -11.32
N PHE A 22 3.69 5.34 -12.43
CA PHE A 22 3.68 4.63 -13.73
C PHE A 22 4.93 4.88 -14.58
N ASN A 23 5.77 5.84 -14.19
CA ASN A 23 7.04 6.20 -14.81
C ASN A 23 8.21 5.87 -13.86
N ASP A 24 8.23 4.63 -13.34
CA ASP A 24 9.30 4.11 -12.49
C ASP A 24 10.32 3.31 -13.32
N PRO A 25 11.42 3.94 -13.80
CA PRO A 25 12.41 3.29 -14.64
C PRO A 25 13.21 2.21 -13.91
N THR A 26 13.36 2.31 -12.58
CA THR A 26 14.10 1.33 -11.79
C THR A 26 13.33 0.02 -11.73
N THR A 27 12.04 0.07 -11.39
CA THR A 27 11.20 -1.14 -11.37
C THR A 27 11.06 -1.72 -12.79
N GLN A 28 10.89 -0.89 -13.81
CA GLN A 28 10.82 -1.36 -15.20
C GLN A 28 12.10 -2.06 -15.68
N ALA A 29 13.27 -1.61 -15.23
CA ALA A 29 14.55 -2.19 -15.64
C ALA A 29 14.92 -3.46 -14.86
N VAL A 30 14.50 -3.57 -13.60
CA VAL A 30 15.02 -4.59 -12.67
C VAL A 30 13.97 -5.68 -12.34
N VAL A 31 12.68 -5.40 -12.50
CA VAL A 31 11.60 -6.33 -12.16
C VAL A 31 10.84 -6.75 -13.43
N PRO A 32 11.06 -7.98 -13.93
CA PRO A 32 10.26 -8.52 -15.01
C PRO A 32 8.76 -8.50 -14.68
N SER A 33 7.93 -8.16 -15.68
CA SER A 33 6.47 -8.05 -15.55
C SER A 33 5.80 -9.33 -15.05
N GLU A 34 6.40 -10.48 -15.34
CA GLU A 34 5.88 -11.80 -15.04
C GLU A 34 6.01 -12.17 -13.54
N ILE A 35 6.86 -11.47 -12.79
CA ILE A 35 7.17 -11.85 -11.41
C ILE A 35 5.97 -11.55 -10.51
N GLN A 36 5.45 -12.62 -9.91
CA GLN A 36 4.49 -12.54 -8.82
C GLN A 36 5.23 -12.51 -7.49
N GLY A 37 4.70 -11.74 -6.54
CA GLY A 37 5.29 -11.55 -5.22
C GLY A 37 4.24 -11.51 -4.11
N THR A 38 4.73 -11.51 -2.88
CA THR A 38 3.94 -11.26 -1.67
C THR A 38 4.66 -10.22 -0.83
N GLY A 39 4.02 -9.08 -0.61
CA GLY A 39 4.46 -8.03 0.31
C GLY A 39 3.80 -8.19 1.67
N MET A 40 4.56 -7.92 2.74
CA MET A 40 4.06 -7.88 4.11
C MET A 40 4.33 -6.50 4.71
N LEU A 41 3.29 -5.81 5.14
CA LEU A 41 3.40 -4.57 5.90
C LEU A 41 3.58 -4.95 7.36
N ARG A 42 4.71 -4.55 7.95
CA ARG A 42 5.08 -4.91 9.32
C ARG A 42 5.41 -3.69 10.16
N ALA A 43 4.90 -3.67 11.40
CA ALA A 43 5.24 -2.66 12.38
C ALA A 43 6.71 -2.78 12.80
N LYS A 44 7.44 -1.66 12.78
CA LYS A 44 8.85 -1.58 13.24
C LYS A 44 8.98 -0.89 14.60
N ALA A 45 7.90 -0.38 15.15
CA ALA A 45 7.85 0.37 16.39
C ALA A 45 6.50 0.14 17.09
N HIS A 46 6.43 0.51 18.36
CA HIS A 46 5.16 0.57 19.08
C HIS A 46 4.29 1.73 18.59
N GLY A 47 2.97 1.56 18.59
CA GLY A 47 2.04 2.60 18.18
C GLY A 47 0.58 2.16 18.19
N VAL A 48 -0.27 2.93 17.52
CA VAL A 48 -1.65 2.57 17.22
C VAL A 48 -1.79 2.60 15.71
N LEU A 49 -2.33 1.54 15.12
CA LEU A 49 -2.56 1.45 13.68
C LEU A 49 -3.64 2.44 13.25
N ALA A 50 -3.38 3.22 12.21
CA ALA A 50 -4.36 4.06 11.55
C ALA A 50 -4.12 4.05 10.03
N GLY A 51 -5.21 4.09 9.25
CA GLY A 51 -5.14 4.21 7.80
C GLY A 51 -4.89 2.92 7.04
N VAL A 52 -5.09 1.74 7.64
CA VAL A 52 -4.85 0.46 6.95
C VAL A 52 -5.75 0.30 5.73
N ASP A 53 -7.02 0.74 5.83
CA ASP A 53 -7.96 0.67 4.71
C ASP A 53 -7.58 1.64 3.58
N VAL A 54 -7.00 2.79 3.92
CA VAL A 54 -6.48 3.75 2.92
C VAL A 54 -5.30 3.14 2.18
N ALA A 55 -4.37 2.49 2.90
CA ALA A 55 -3.28 1.76 2.28
C ALA A 55 -3.79 0.66 1.32
N MET A 56 -4.82 -0.10 1.70
CA MET A 56 -5.43 -1.10 0.81
C MET A 56 -6.05 -0.45 -0.44
N ALA A 57 -6.69 0.71 -0.28
CA ALA A 57 -7.23 1.47 -1.42
C ALA A 57 -6.12 1.96 -2.37
N VAL A 58 -4.95 2.35 -1.85
CA VAL A 58 -3.79 2.72 -2.69
C VAL A 58 -3.34 1.54 -3.55
N PHE A 59 -3.15 0.35 -2.97
CA PHE A 59 -2.75 -0.84 -3.75
C PHE A 59 -3.75 -1.15 -4.86
N GLN A 60 -5.04 -1.13 -4.53
CA GLN A 60 -6.12 -1.37 -5.50
C GLN A 60 -6.20 -0.29 -6.59
N ARG A 61 -5.86 0.96 -6.25
CA ARG A 61 -5.89 2.07 -7.19
C ARG A 61 -4.73 2.01 -8.19
N VAL A 62 -3.55 1.58 -7.73
CA VAL A 62 -2.36 1.38 -8.56
C VAL A 62 -2.54 0.16 -9.46
N ASP A 63 -3.03 -0.95 -8.91
CA ASP A 63 -3.30 -2.17 -9.66
C ASP A 63 -4.50 -2.94 -9.06
N PRO A 64 -5.65 -2.98 -9.75
CA PRO A 64 -6.85 -3.64 -9.25
C PRO A 64 -6.75 -5.17 -9.25
N THR A 65 -5.68 -5.75 -9.80
CA THR A 65 -5.45 -7.19 -9.78
C THR A 65 -4.72 -7.66 -8.53
N LEU A 66 -4.19 -6.75 -7.70
CA LEU A 66 -3.55 -7.09 -6.44
C LEU A 66 -4.56 -7.61 -5.42
N ASP A 67 -4.23 -8.70 -4.73
CA ASP A 67 -4.93 -9.19 -3.55
C ASP A 67 -4.33 -8.51 -2.31
N ALA A 68 -4.89 -7.37 -1.92
CA ALA A 68 -4.48 -6.58 -0.76
C ALA A 68 -5.45 -6.80 0.40
N LYS A 69 -4.94 -7.31 1.53
CA LYS A 69 -5.75 -7.67 2.70
C LYS A 69 -5.13 -7.16 4.00
N ALA A 70 -5.90 -6.38 4.74
CA ALA A 70 -5.58 -6.03 6.12
C ALA A 70 -5.72 -7.26 7.05
N ILE A 71 -4.73 -7.46 7.91
CA ILE A 71 -4.71 -8.48 8.96
C ILE A 71 -5.17 -7.86 10.29
N MET A 72 -4.80 -6.61 10.53
CA MET A 72 -5.20 -5.80 11.68
C MET A 72 -6.13 -4.66 11.27
N GLN A 73 -6.86 -4.10 12.25
CA GLN A 73 -7.79 -2.99 12.04
C GLN A 73 -7.27 -1.72 12.69
N ASP A 74 -7.67 -0.57 12.15
CA ASP A 74 -7.38 0.74 12.76
C ASP A 74 -7.83 0.79 14.23
N GLY A 75 -7.04 1.48 15.06
CA GLY A 75 -7.19 1.50 16.52
C GLY A 75 -6.49 0.35 17.26
N THR A 76 -5.94 -0.63 16.54
CA THR A 76 -5.16 -1.72 17.15
C THR A 76 -3.80 -1.23 17.65
N HIS A 77 -3.40 -1.62 18.86
CA HIS A 77 -2.04 -1.37 19.35
C HIS A 77 -1.03 -2.23 18.59
N LEU A 78 0.04 -1.61 18.13
CA LEU A 78 1.14 -2.25 17.40
C LEU A 78 2.35 -2.46 18.31
N ALA A 79 3.04 -3.57 18.08
CA ALA A 79 4.37 -3.89 18.58
C ALA A 79 5.32 -4.20 17.40
N PRO A 80 6.64 -4.00 17.56
CA PRO A 80 7.61 -4.39 16.55
C PRO A 80 7.47 -5.87 16.19
N GLY A 81 7.31 -6.16 14.89
CA GLY A 81 7.11 -7.52 14.39
C GLY A 81 5.69 -7.84 13.95
N ASP A 82 4.69 -7.04 14.35
CA ASP A 82 3.30 -7.26 14.00
C ASP A 82 3.04 -7.13 12.50
N ASP A 83 2.38 -8.13 11.94
CA ASP A 83 1.96 -8.16 10.54
C ASP A 83 0.61 -7.43 10.38
N ILE A 84 0.66 -6.26 9.73
CA ILE A 84 -0.47 -5.32 9.58
C ILE A 84 -1.36 -5.72 8.41
N ALA A 85 -0.74 -6.01 7.26
CA ALA A 85 -1.43 -6.32 6.01
C ALA A 85 -0.54 -7.13 5.06
N VAL A 86 -1.17 -7.92 4.19
CA VAL A 86 -0.51 -8.70 3.15
C VAL A 86 -1.01 -8.27 1.78
N VAL A 87 -0.11 -8.20 0.80
CA VAL A 87 -0.44 -7.88 -0.60
C VAL A 87 0.17 -8.93 -1.52
N ARG A 88 -0.61 -9.50 -2.45
CA ARG A 88 -0.15 -10.50 -3.41
C ARG A 88 -0.48 -10.09 -4.84
N GLY A 89 0.38 -10.45 -5.78
CA GLY A 89 0.20 -10.18 -7.21
C GLY A 89 1.52 -9.74 -7.86
N SER A 90 1.45 -8.88 -8.88
CA SER A 90 2.66 -8.39 -9.56
C SER A 90 3.62 -7.72 -8.59
N ALA A 91 4.87 -8.19 -8.54
CA ALA A 91 5.91 -7.62 -7.69
C ALA A 91 6.19 -6.15 -8.05
N ALA A 92 6.15 -5.81 -9.34
CA ALA A 92 6.32 -4.44 -9.81
C ALA A 92 5.20 -3.52 -9.29
N SER A 93 3.94 -3.96 -9.36
CA SER A 93 2.80 -3.18 -8.85
C SER A 93 2.85 -3.00 -7.34
N ILE A 94 3.25 -4.03 -6.59
CA ILE A 94 3.42 -3.94 -5.13
C ILE A 94 4.47 -2.87 -4.78
N LEU A 95 5.64 -2.89 -5.41
CA LEU A 95 6.72 -1.94 -5.14
C LEU A 95 6.33 -0.50 -5.50
N ARG A 96 5.64 -0.32 -6.62
CA ARG A 96 5.12 0.99 -7.07
C ARG A 96 4.14 1.61 -6.07
N ALA A 97 3.27 0.80 -5.48
CA ALA A 97 2.26 1.27 -4.53
C ALA A 97 2.82 1.46 -3.10
N GLU A 98 3.91 0.77 -2.75
CA GLU A 98 4.45 0.69 -1.38
C GLU A 98 4.65 2.07 -0.75
N ARG A 99 5.38 2.97 -1.43
CA ARG A 99 5.77 4.25 -0.85
C ARG A 99 4.57 5.13 -0.53
N ILE A 100 3.58 5.15 -1.41
CA ILE A 100 2.35 5.91 -1.21
C ILE A 100 1.55 5.32 -0.06
N ALA A 101 1.35 3.99 -0.04
CA ALA A 101 0.60 3.32 1.01
C ALA A 101 1.22 3.53 2.41
N LEU A 102 2.54 3.40 2.52
CA LEU A 102 3.25 3.63 3.79
C LEU A 102 3.21 5.10 4.22
N ASN A 103 3.33 6.04 3.28
CA ASN A 103 3.27 7.47 3.58
C ASN A 103 1.92 7.89 4.17
N PHE A 104 0.81 7.29 3.71
CA PHE A 104 -0.50 7.51 4.31
C PHE A 104 -0.54 6.97 5.75
N MET A 105 -0.20 5.69 5.94
CA MET A 105 -0.24 5.06 7.27
C MET A 105 0.68 5.73 8.31
N GLN A 106 1.84 6.25 7.91
CA GLN A 106 2.81 6.85 8.84
C GLN A 106 2.44 8.27 9.28
N ARG A 107 1.48 8.91 8.62
CA ARG A 107 1.08 10.30 8.88
C ARG A 107 -0.30 10.44 9.55
N MET A 108 -0.99 9.33 9.76
CA MET A 108 -2.27 9.25 10.50
C MET A 108 -2.02 8.80 11.93
#